data_AF-A0AAD2CG65-F1
#
_entry.id   AF-A0AAD2CG65-F1
#
_cell.length_a   1.000
_cell.length_b   1.000
_cell.length_c   1.000
_cell.angle_alpha   90.00
_cell.angle_beta   90.00
_cell.angle_gamma   90.00
#
_symmetry.space_group_name_H-M   'P 1'
#
loop_
_entity.id
_entity.type
_entity.pdbx_description
1 polymer ?
#
loop_
_entity_poly.entity_id
_entity_poly.type
_entity_poly.pdbx_seq_one_letter_code
_entity_poly.pdbx_strand_id
1 'polypeptide(L)'
;MGICRLEILAAPEMHDAREVNTILTASLHALFGDFDGEHHACQAVVKNSTGCAPSTFHVECPKESMAAVRAALSMVTPPPYLYGTVYRFDVTKVTLT
;
A
#
# COMPACT_ATOMS: atom_id res chain seq x y z
N MET A 1 7.52 -14.95 -12.81
CA MET A 1 7.00 -14.15 -11.68
C MET A 1 6.75 -12.74 -12.20
N GLY A 2 5.49 -12.36 -12.40
CA GLY A 2 5.13 -11.03 -12.93
C GLY A 2 4.97 -10.00 -11.82
N ILE A 3 5.27 -8.73 -12.09
CA ILE A 3 5.18 -7.63 -11.11
C ILE A 3 3.92 -6.82 -11.42
N CYS A 4 3.12 -6.56 -10.39
CA CYS A 4 1.97 -5.67 -10.48
C CYS A 4 2.32 -4.31 -9.88
N ARG A 5 1.85 -3.24 -10.53
CA ARG A 5 1.97 -1.87 -10.05
C ARG A 5 0.58 -1.27 -9.83
N LEU A 6 0.32 -0.81 -8.62
CA LEU A 6 -0.91 -0.11 -8.25
C LEU A 6 -0.62 1.37 -8.03
N GLU A 7 -1.39 2.25 -8.65
CA GLU A 7 -1.40 3.67 -8.33
C GLU A 7 -2.45 3.92 -7.27
N ILE A 8 -2.08 4.66 -6.22
CA ILE A 8 -2.96 4.98 -5.11
C ILE A 8 -2.96 6.48 -4.81
N LEU A 9 -4.10 6.96 -4.33
CA LEU A 9 -4.29 8.27 -3.73
C LEU A 9 -4.51 8.11 -2.23
N ALA A 10 -3.85 8.95 -1.43
CA ALA A 10 -3.99 8.95 0.01
C ALA A 10 -4.86 10.11 0.50
N ALA A 11 -5.75 9.82 1.46
CA ALA A 11 -6.50 10.80 2.23
C ALA A 11 -6.33 10.48 3.74
N PRO A 12 -5.89 11.43 4.59
CA PRO A 12 -5.44 12.78 4.24
C PRO A 12 -4.23 12.77 3.28
N GLU A 13 -3.95 13.91 2.66
CA GLU A 13 -2.80 14.01 1.76
C GLU A 13 -1.51 13.67 2.51
N MET A 14 -0.78 12.71 1.97
CA MET A 14 0.50 12.26 2.51
C MET A 14 1.60 12.72 1.55
N HIS A 15 2.80 13.02 2.04
CA HIS A 15 3.90 13.44 1.16
C HIS A 15 5.09 12.47 1.17
N ASP A 16 5.16 11.61 2.18
CA ASP A 16 6.25 10.65 2.36
C ASP A 16 5.78 9.23 2.03
N ALA A 17 6.36 8.64 0.97
CA ALA A 17 6.12 7.25 0.61
C ALA A 17 6.46 6.27 1.75
N ARG A 18 7.38 6.63 2.66
CA ARG A 18 7.73 5.79 3.81
C ARG A 18 6.60 5.68 4.81
N GLU A 19 5.84 6.75 5.01
CA GLU A 19 4.66 6.72 5.88
C GLU A 19 3.57 5.85 5.27
N VAL A 20 3.30 6.03 3.97
CA VAL A 20 2.35 5.18 3.23
C VAL A 20 2.77 3.71 3.28
N ASN A 21 4.05 3.43 3.08
CA ASN A 21 4.60 2.08 3.18
C ASN A 21 4.43 1.48 4.59
N THR A 22 4.65 2.30 5.63
CA THR A 22 4.48 1.87 7.02
C THR A 22 3.03 1.52 7.32
N ILE A 23 2.08 2.36 6.88
CA ILE A 23 0.65 2.12 7.04
C ILE A 23 0.22 0.89 6.24
N LEU A 24 0.70 0.72 5.01
CA LEU A 24 0.41 -0.46 4.19
C LEU A 24 0.94 -1.73 4.84
N THR A 25 2.15 -1.69 5.39
CA THR A 25 2.76 -2.83 6.11
C THR A 25 1.96 -3.19 7.35
N ALA A 26 1.56 -2.19 8.15
CA ALA A 26 0.70 -2.39 9.32
C ALA A 26 -0.68 -2.96 8.92
N SER A 27 -1.25 -2.49 7.81
CA SER A 27 -2.54 -2.98 7.30
C SER A 27 -2.46 -4.42 6.82
N LEU A 28 -1.38 -4.75 6.11
CA LEU A 28 -1.07 -6.11 5.69
C LEU A 28 -0.94 -7.05 6.91
N HIS A 29 -0.19 -6.62 7.94
CA HIS A 29 -0.03 -7.37 9.18
C HIS A 29 -1.34 -7.54 9.96
N ALA A 30 -2.16 -6.50 10.04
CA ALA A 30 -3.45 -6.56 10.73
C ALA A 30 -4.44 -7.54 10.07
N LEU A 31 -4.40 -7.67 8.73
CA LEU A 31 -5.30 -8.56 7.99
C LEU A 31 -4.81 -10.00 7.92
N PHE A 32 -3.50 -10.21 7.82
CA PHE A 32 -2.92 -11.51 7.48
C PHE A 32 -1.96 -12.06 8.55
N GLY A 33 -1.69 -11.31 9.62
CA GLY A 33 -0.79 -11.68 10.71
C GLY A 33 0.69 -11.50 10.38
N ASP A 34 1.56 -12.07 11.22
CA ASP A 34 2.98 -12.21 10.95
C ASP A 34 3.16 -13.16 9.76
N PHE A 35 3.70 -12.62 8.66
CA PHE A 35 3.87 -13.33 7.41
C PHE A 35 4.93 -14.43 7.54
N ASP A 36 4.52 -15.64 7.92
CA ASP A 36 5.37 -16.83 7.89
C ASP A 36 5.61 -17.26 6.44
N GLY A 37 6.66 -16.70 5.83
CA GLY A 37 7.44 -17.29 4.73
C GLY A 37 6.80 -17.46 3.34
N GLU A 38 5.48 -17.49 3.21
CA GLU A 38 4.81 -17.91 1.95
C GLU A 38 4.12 -16.77 1.17
N HIS A 39 3.92 -15.60 1.79
CA HIS A 39 3.17 -14.51 1.19
C HIS A 39 4.10 -13.36 0.76
N HIS A 40 4.34 -13.28 -0.56
CA HIS A 40 5.21 -12.31 -1.24
C HIS A 40 4.78 -10.83 -1.16
N ALA A 41 3.82 -10.48 -0.28
CA ALA A 41 3.29 -9.13 -0.11
C ALA A 41 4.31 -8.17 0.54
N CYS A 42 5.31 -8.71 1.25
CA CYS A 42 6.40 -7.94 1.87
C CYS A 42 7.33 -7.21 0.87
N GLN A 43 7.19 -7.45 -0.44
CA GLN A 43 7.92 -6.71 -1.46
C GLN A 43 7.15 -5.48 -1.98
N ALA A 44 6.02 -5.12 -1.36
CA ALA A 44 5.28 -3.91 -1.68
C ALA A 44 6.17 -2.67 -1.48
N VAL A 45 6.77 -2.15 -2.55
CA VAL A 45 7.56 -0.91 -2.49
C VAL A 45 6.67 0.25 -2.88
N VAL A 46 6.53 1.21 -1.98
CA VAL A 46 5.83 2.47 -2.25
C VAL A 46 6.82 3.51 -2.76
N LYS A 47 6.52 4.12 -3.91
CA LYS A 47 7.31 5.21 -4.52
C LYS A 47 6.44 6.43 -4.76
N ASN A 48 7.00 7.62 -4.59
CA ASN A 48 6.35 8.87 -4.97
C ASN A 48 6.25 8.95 -6.50
N SER A 49 5.09 9.36 -7.01
CA SER A 49 4.95 9.72 -8.42
C SER A 49 5.60 11.09 -8.65
N THR A 50 6.65 11.16 -9.46
CA THR A 50 7.28 12.43 -9.85
C THR A 50 6.48 13.07 -10.98
N GLY A 51 5.53 13.93 -10.64
CA GLY A 51 4.85 14.80 -11.60
C GLY A 51 3.34 14.84 -11.42
N CYS A 52 2.82 16.04 -11.13
CA CYS A 52 1.43 16.42 -10.84
C CYS A 52 0.91 16.08 -9.43
N ALA A 53 0.53 17.13 -8.71
CA ALA A 53 -0.36 17.07 -7.55
C ALA A 53 -1.70 16.37 -7.90
N PRO A 54 -2.40 15.72 -6.95
CA PRO A 54 -2.06 15.48 -5.54
C PRO A 54 -1.20 14.21 -5.35
N SER A 55 -0.63 14.04 -4.17
CA SER A 55 0.28 12.95 -3.78
C SER A 55 -0.18 11.54 -4.20
N THR A 56 0.22 11.15 -5.40
CA THR A 56 0.01 9.82 -5.98
C THR A 56 1.20 8.94 -5.65
N PHE A 57 0.91 7.72 -5.20
CA PHE A 57 1.92 6.73 -4.85
C PHE A 57 1.80 5.51 -5.74
N HIS A 58 2.95 4.88 -5.99
CA HIS A 58 3.03 3.63 -6.74
C HIS A 58 3.40 2.51 -5.79
N VAL A 59 2.58 1.47 -5.73
CA VAL A 59 2.84 0.24 -4.96
C VAL A 59 3.22 -0.87 -5.93
N GLU A 60 4.45 -1.34 -5.87
CA GLU A 60 4.93 -2.47 -6.68
C GLU A 60 4.88 -3.75 -5.85
N CYS A 61 4.14 -4.77 -6.28
CA CYS A 61 4.08 -6.06 -5.59
C CYS A 61 4.04 -7.24 -6.58
N PRO A 62 4.41 -8.46 -6.17
CA PRO A 62 4.24 -9.65 -7.00
C PRO A 62 2.77 -9.88 -7.36
N LYS A 63 2.51 -10.39 -8.56
CA LYS A 63 1.14 -10.61 -9.06
C LYS A 63 0.30 -11.49 -8.14
N GLU A 64 0.91 -12.51 -7.51
CA GLU A 64 0.23 -13.40 -6.55
C GLU A 64 -0.25 -12.63 -5.30
N SER A 65 0.44 -11.54 -4.93
CA SER A 65 0.14 -10.75 -3.74
C SER A 65 -0.80 -9.57 -4.00
N MET A 66 -1.23 -9.36 -5.25
CA MET A 66 -2.06 -8.22 -5.63
C MET A 66 -3.40 -8.20 -4.87
N ALA A 67 -4.03 -9.36 -4.65
CA ALA A 67 -5.29 -9.44 -3.91
C ALA A 67 -5.11 -9.01 -2.44
N ALA A 68 -4.03 -9.46 -1.80
CA ALA A 68 -3.71 -9.10 -0.41
C ALA A 68 -3.38 -7.61 -0.27
N VAL A 69 -2.54 -7.08 -1.16
CA VAL A 69 -2.19 -5.65 -1.18
C VAL A 69 -3.44 -4.79 -1.42
N ARG A 70 -4.32 -5.18 -2.35
CA ARG A 70 -5.57 -4.45 -2.60
C ARG A 70 -6.52 -4.50 -1.40
N ALA A 71 -6.62 -5.64 -0.71
CA ALA A 71 -7.41 -5.75 0.51
C ALA A 71 -6.86 -4.84 1.61
N ALA A 72 -5.54 -4.82 1.81
CA ALA A 72 -4.88 -3.95 2.78
C ALA A 72 -5.05 -2.45 2.48
N LEU A 73 -4.98 -2.06 1.20
CA LEU A 73 -5.27 -0.69 0.77
C LEU A 73 -6.74 -0.31 0.99
N SER A 74 -7.67 -1.27 0.93
CA SER A 74 -9.10 -1.02 1.17
C SER A 74 -9.47 -0.98 2.65
N MET A 75 -8.79 -1.80 3.46
CA MET A 75 -9.04 -1.96 4.90
C MET A 75 -7.89 -1.36 5.71
N VAL A 76 -7.55 -0.10 5.40
CA VAL A 76 -6.40 0.59 5.97
C VAL A 76 -6.46 0.53 7.49
N THR A 77 -5.47 -0.12 8.08
CA THR A 77 -5.29 -0.24 9.52
C THR A 77 -3.95 0.40 9.87
N PRO A 78 -3.95 1.68 10.27
CA PRO A 78 -2.72 2.37 10.63
C PRO A 78 -2.07 1.75 11.87
N PRO A 79 -0.79 2.02 12.15
CA PRO A 79 -0.17 1.63 13.41
C PRO A 79 -0.76 2.43 14.60
N PRO A 80 -0.62 1.94 15.85
CA PRO A 80 -1.29 2.53 17.02
C PRO A 80 -0.99 4.01 17.26
N TYR A 81 0.22 4.47 16.92
CA TYR A 81 0.61 5.88 17.07
C TYR A 81 -0.03 6.82 16.04
N LEU A 82 -0.76 6.29 15.05
CA LEU A 82 -1.49 7.04 14.02
C LEU A 82 -3.02 6.87 14.13
N TYR A 83 -3.55 6.21 15.17
CA TYR A 83 -4.99 5.96 15.35
C TYR A 83 -5.87 7.21 15.46
N GLY A 84 -5.29 8.39 15.71
CA GLY A 84 -6.03 9.66 15.77
C GLY A 84 -6.53 10.17 14.42
N THR A 85 -6.12 9.55 13.31
CA THR A 85 -6.43 10.00 11.95
C THR A 85 -7.00 8.84 11.14
N VAL A 86 -8.10 9.09 10.41
CA VAL A 86 -8.66 8.13 9.45
C VAL A 86 -7.88 8.21 8.15
N TYR A 87 -7.19 7.13 7.79
CA TYR A 87 -6.49 7.01 6.52
C TYR A 87 -7.32 6.22 5.52
N ARG A 88 -7.30 6.67 4.26
CA ARG A 88 -7.94 6.01 3.14
C ARG A 88 -6.97 5.99 1.96
N PHE A 89 -6.80 4.80 1.36
CA PHE A 89 -6.00 4.63 0.16
C PHE A 89 -6.89 4.15 -0.99
N ASP A 90 -7.09 5.01 -1.98
CA ASP A 90 -7.91 4.69 -3.15
C ASP A 90 -7.02 4.25 -4.32
N VAL A 91 -7.22 3.03 -4.80
CA VAL A 91 -6.52 2.52 -6.00
C VAL A 91 -7.11 3.16 -7.25
N THR A 92 -6.32 3.96 -7.96
CA THR A 92 -6.74 4.67 -9.18
C THR A 92 -6.43 3.88 -10.45
N LYS A 93 -5.33 3.12 -10.46
CA LYS A 93 -4.89 2.37 -11.63
C LYS A 93 -4.13 1.11 -11.22
N VAL A 94 -4.29 0.06 -12.02
CA VAL A 94 -3.55 -1.19 -11.85
C VAL A 94 -2.90 -1.54 -13.19
N THR A 95 -1.58 -1.74 -13.17
CA THR A 95 -0.79 -2.14 -14.34
C THR A 95 -0.13 -3.48 -14.05
N LEU A 96 -0.28 -4.44 -14.96
CA LEU A 96 0.38 -5.74 -14.91
C LEU A 96 1.63 -5.68 -15.81
N THR A 97 2.79 -6.00 -15.25
CA THR A 97 4.10 -5.97 -15.93
C THR A 97 4.66 -7.37 -16.08
#